data_AF-A0A813FZE8-F1
#
_entry.id   AF-A0A813FZE8-F1
#
_cell.length_a   1.000
_cell.length_b   1.000
_cell.length_c   1.000
_cell.angle_alpha   90.00
_cell.angle_beta   90.00
_cell.angle_gamma   90.00
#
_symmetry.space_group_name_H-M   'P 1'
#
loop_
_entity.id
_entity.type
_entity.pdbx_description
1 polymer ?
#
loop_
_entity_poly.entity_id
_entity_poly.type
_entity_poly.pdbx_seq_one_letter_code
_entity_poly.pdbx_strand_id
1 'polypeptide(L)'
;FGDRAFCFFCAVSALLAAPLWYMTLSGGISFETCMGFLLAEYLVAESWLGPAIAALQSAVPPDRRGTAQGVFSSLTALGNLLPAGLGLLAAGDLNSGFQVSVTACYVLSGLCFLVAADSFPKDQPLPREP
;
A
#
# COMPACT_ATOMS: atom_id res chain seq x y z
N PHE A 1 18.47 -9.06 -4.06
CA PHE A 1 17.00 -9.13 -4.11
C PHE A 1 16.55 -8.13 -5.15
N GLY A 2 15.87 -8.58 -6.21
CA GLY A 2 15.55 -7.74 -7.35
C GLY A 2 14.42 -6.74 -7.07
N ASP A 3 14.41 -5.62 -7.80
CA ASP A 3 13.39 -4.58 -7.72
C ASP A 3 11.97 -5.16 -7.94
N ARG A 4 11.86 -6.19 -8.78
CA ARG A 4 10.63 -6.97 -8.99
C ARG A 4 10.10 -7.61 -7.71
N ALA A 5 10.98 -8.17 -6.88
CA ALA A 5 10.58 -8.81 -5.62
C ALA A 5 10.04 -7.79 -4.63
N PHE A 6 10.60 -6.57 -4.60
CA PHE A 6 10.08 -5.47 -3.78
C PHE A 6 8.68 -5.06 -4.23
N CYS A 7 8.45 -4.86 -5.53
CA CYS A 7 7.12 -4.55 -6.05
C CYS A 7 6.11 -5.67 -5.75
N PHE A 8 6.51 -6.93 -5.90
CA PHE A 8 5.63 -8.06 -5.57
C PHE A 8 5.28 -8.10 -4.08
N PHE A 9 6.25 -7.86 -3.20
CA PHE A 9 6.01 -7.75 -1.76
C PHE A 9 5.00 -6.64 -1.45
N CYS A 10 5.17 -5.45 -2.04
CA CYS A 10 4.23 -4.35 -1.89
C CYS A 10 2.81 -4.71 -2.38
N ALA A 11 2.70 -5.42 -3.51
CA ALA A 11 1.43 -5.88 -4.04
C ALA A 11 0.70 -6.83 -3.07
N VAL A 12 1.41 -7.83 -2.56
CA VAL A 12 0.84 -8.81 -1.61
C VAL A 12 0.40 -8.12 -0.32
N SER A 13 1.25 -7.27 0.26
CA SER A 13 0.89 -6.53 1.48
C SER A 13 -0.33 -5.65 1.28
N ALA A 14 -0.41 -4.90 0.16
CA ALA A 14 -1.58 -4.07 -0.13
C ALA A 14 -2.86 -4.90 -0.30
N LEU A 15 -2.80 -6.02 -1.04
CA LEU A 15 -3.96 -6.89 -1.25
C LEU A 15 -4.41 -7.61 0.03
N LEU A 16 -3.49 -7.92 0.95
CA LEU A 16 -3.82 -8.50 2.25
C LEU A 16 -4.36 -7.45 3.25
N ALA A 17 -3.92 -6.20 3.16
CA ALA A 17 -4.45 -5.12 3.98
C ALA A 17 -5.92 -4.80 3.67
N ALA A 18 -6.34 -4.91 2.41
CA ALA A 18 -7.72 -4.67 1.96
C ALA A 18 -8.81 -5.42 2.77
N PRO A 19 -8.78 -6.76 2.91
CA PRO A 19 -9.76 -7.48 3.71
C PRO A 19 -9.60 -7.23 5.21
N LEU A 20 -8.38 -6.99 5.71
CA LEU A 20 -8.17 -6.67 7.14
C LEU A 20 -8.83 -5.34 7.50
N TRP A 21 -8.65 -4.30 6.66
CA TRP A 21 -9.35 -3.02 6.81
C TRP A 21 -10.87 -3.18 6.75
N TYR A 22 -11.36 -3.94 5.76
CA TYR A 22 -12.79 -4.18 5.61
C TYR A 22 -13.38 -4.80 6.88
N MET A 23 -12.67 -5.76 7.47
CA MET A 23 -13.11 -6.41 8.71
C MET A 23 -13.07 -5.48 9.92
N THR A 24 -12.12 -4.54 9.99
CA THR A 24 -12.03 -3.55 11.08
C THR A 24 -13.32 -2.75 11.27
N LEU A 25 -13.99 -2.40 10.19
CA LEU A 25 -15.23 -1.59 10.19
C LEU A 25 -16.50 -2.41 9.98
N SER A 26 -16.42 -3.74 10.02
CA SER A 26 -17.59 -4.60 9.85
C SER A 26 -18.55 -4.49 11.03
N GLY A 27 -19.84 -4.37 10.75
CA GLY A 27 -20.86 -4.31 11.80
C GLY A 27 -21.00 -5.64 12.56
N GLY A 28 -21.31 -5.57 13.85
CA GLY A 28 -21.66 -6.75 14.66
C GLY A 28 -20.48 -7.50 15.29
N ILE A 29 -19.26 -6.98 15.21
CA ILE A 29 -18.09 -7.51 15.91
C ILE A 29 -17.78 -6.71 17.19
N SER A 30 -17.05 -7.31 18.13
CA SER A 30 -16.64 -6.64 19.37
C SER A 30 -15.56 -5.59 19.10
N PHE A 31 -15.44 -4.60 19.99
CA PHE A 31 -14.40 -3.57 19.91
C PHE A 31 -12.99 -4.18 19.88
N GLU A 32 -12.72 -5.19 20.70
CA GLU A 32 -11.42 -5.89 20.74
C GLU A 32 -11.12 -6.57 19.40
N THR A 33 -12.15 -7.10 18.74
CA THR A 33 -12.03 -7.72 17.42
C THR A 33 -11.72 -6.67 16.35
N CYS A 34 -12.39 -5.51 16.37
CA CYS A 34 -12.05 -4.37 15.51
C CYS A 34 -10.59 -3.95 15.71
N MET A 35 -10.16 -3.79 16.95
CA MET A 35 -8.78 -3.39 17.28
C MET A 35 -7.76 -4.46 16.85
N GLY A 36 -8.10 -5.74 16.95
CA GLY A 36 -7.28 -6.84 16.46
C GLY A 36 -7.08 -6.80 14.94
N PHE A 37 -8.15 -6.56 14.18
CA PHE A 37 -8.07 -6.36 12.73
C PHE A 37 -7.28 -5.10 12.37
N LEU A 38 -7.50 -4.00 13.08
CA LEU A 38 -6.76 -2.75 12.87
C LEU A 38 -5.25 -2.95 13.11
N LEU A 39 -4.87 -3.66 14.18
CA LEU A 39 -3.47 -3.98 14.46
C LEU A 39 -2.86 -4.83 13.34
N ALA A 40 -3.55 -5.90 12.93
CA ALA A 40 -3.08 -6.78 11.86
C ALA A 40 -2.96 -6.03 10.53
N GLU A 41 -3.94 -5.19 10.22
CA GLU A 41 -3.95 -4.31 9.06
C GLU A 41 -2.73 -3.40 9.07
N TYR A 42 -2.47 -2.67 10.16
CA TYR A 42 -1.29 -1.81 10.28
C TYR A 42 0.03 -2.55 10.11
N LEU A 43 0.17 -3.73 10.70
CA LEU A 43 1.40 -4.54 10.58
C LEU A 43 1.68 -4.93 9.12
N VAL A 44 0.64 -5.29 8.38
CA VAL A 44 0.74 -5.66 6.97
C VAL A 44 0.94 -4.41 6.10
N ALA A 45 0.12 -3.39 6.33
CA ALA A 45 0.06 -2.16 5.55
C ALA A 45 1.27 -1.24 5.75
N GLU A 46 2.02 -1.33 6.84
CA GLU A 46 3.23 -0.50 7.00
C GLU A 46 4.51 -1.25 6.55
N SER A 47 4.44 -2.57 6.42
CA SER A 47 5.60 -3.39 6.03
C SER A 47 6.13 -3.09 4.62
N TRP A 48 5.28 -2.57 3.72
CA TRP A 48 5.63 -2.34 2.32
C TRP A 48 6.38 -1.04 2.06
N LEU A 49 6.39 -0.10 3.00
CA LEU A 49 6.96 1.24 2.79
C LEU A 49 8.45 1.19 2.44
N GLY A 50 9.23 0.38 3.17
CA GLY A 50 10.66 0.19 2.92
C GLY A 50 10.94 -0.36 1.50
N PRO A 51 10.36 -1.52 1.13
CA PRO A 51 10.46 -2.07 -0.23
C PRO A 51 10.00 -1.11 -1.34
N ALA A 52 8.93 -0.34 -1.13
CA ALA A 52 8.48 0.63 -2.14
C ALA A 52 9.46 1.78 -2.33
N ILE A 53 10.05 2.32 -1.25
CA ILE A 53 11.09 3.34 -1.36
C ILE A 53 12.31 2.78 -2.09
N ALA A 54 12.72 1.54 -1.77
CA ALA A 54 13.83 0.88 -2.46
C ALA A 54 13.56 0.75 -3.97
N ALA A 55 12.39 0.23 -4.36
CA ALA A 55 11.98 0.10 -5.76
C ALA A 55 11.91 1.45 -6.47
N LEU A 56 11.37 2.48 -5.80
CA LEU A 56 11.30 3.85 -6.33
C LEU A 56 12.69 4.44 -6.59
N GLN A 57 13.62 4.27 -5.65
CA GLN A 57 14.98 4.78 -5.79
C GLN A 57 15.79 4.02 -6.84
N SER A 58 15.53 2.73 -7.04
CA SER A 58 16.12 1.94 -8.14
C SER A 58 15.59 2.36 -9.51
N ALA A 59 14.32 2.76 -9.59
CA ALA A 59 13.66 3.14 -10.84
C ALA A 59 14.09 4.51 -11.40
N VAL A 60 14.80 5.32 -10.62
CA VAL A 60 15.19 6.69 -11.02
C VAL A 60 16.71 6.89 -10.94
N PRO A 61 17.28 7.75 -11.81
CA PRO A 61 18.69 8.15 -11.72
C PRO A 61 19.07 8.71 -10.34
N PRO A 62 20.32 8.52 -9.87
CA PRO A 62 20.75 8.96 -8.54
C PRO A 62 20.51 10.44 -8.24
N ASP A 63 20.66 11.31 -9.24
CA ASP A 63 20.42 12.76 -9.16
C ASP A 63 18.95 13.13 -8.93
N ARG A 64 18.01 12.20 -9.17
CA ARG A 64 16.55 12.43 -9.06
C ARG A 64 15.89 11.70 -7.91
N ARG A 65 16.62 10.85 -7.17
CA ARG A 65 16.07 10.03 -6.07
C ARG A 65 15.40 10.87 -4.99
N GLY A 66 16.03 12.00 -4.61
CA GLY A 66 15.47 12.92 -3.62
C GLY A 66 14.12 13.50 -4.05
N THR A 67 14.00 13.92 -5.31
CA THR A 67 12.74 14.41 -5.88
C THR A 67 11.68 13.31 -5.94
N ALA A 68 12.04 12.10 -6.40
CA ALA A 68 11.11 10.98 -6.46
C ALA A 68 10.55 10.62 -5.07
N GLN A 69 11.41 10.52 -4.07
CA GLN A 69 11.01 10.27 -2.69
C GLN A 69 10.19 11.43 -2.12
N GLY A 70 10.54 12.68 -2.41
CA GLY A 70 9.78 13.86 -2.01
C GLY A 70 8.35 13.83 -2.55
N VAL A 71 8.19 13.58 -3.86
CA VAL A 71 6.88 13.45 -4.50
C VAL A 71 6.07 12.31 -3.88
N PHE A 72 6.70 11.15 -3.67
CA PHE A 72 6.05 10.01 -3.02
C PHE A 72 5.53 10.36 -1.61
N SER A 73 6.37 10.97 -0.77
CA SER A 73 5.97 11.40 0.58
C SER A 73 4.88 12.49 0.56
N SER A 74 4.94 13.43 -0.38
CA SER A 74 3.91 14.46 -0.54
C SER A 74 2.56 13.87 -0.93
N LEU A 75 2.54 12.87 -1.82
CA LEU A 75 1.31 12.16 -2.18
C LEU A 75 0.73 11.42 -0.97
N THR A 76 1.56 10.76 -0.16
CA THR A 76 1.11 10.15 1.10
C THR A 76 0.51 11.18 2.05
N ALA A 77 1.16 12.34 2.20
CA ALA A 77 0.64 13.43 3.03
C ALA A 77 -0.70 13.97 2.51
N LEU A 78 -0.86 14.11 1.19
CA LEU A 78 -2.14 14.49 0.58
C LEU A 78 -3.21 13.41 0.77
N GLY A 79 -2.82 12.14 0.78
CA GLY A 79 -3.71 11.02 1.10
C GLY A 79 -4.39 11.18 2.47
N ASN A 80 -3.71 11.78 3.45
CA ASN A 80 -4.30 12.07 4.77
C ASN A 80 -5.43 13.12 4.74
N LEU A 81 -5.66 13.79 3.60
CA LEU A 81 -6.81 14.68 3.42
C LEU A 81 -8.08 13.95 2.98
N LEU A 82 -7.96 12.70 2.48
CA LEU A 82 -9.13 11.90 2.06
C LEU A 82 -10.17 11.72 3.16
N PRO A 83 -9.81 11.43 4.42
CA PRO A 83 -10.78 11.34 5.51
C PRO A 83 -11.58 12.63 5.72
N ALA A 84 -10.91 13.79 5.65
CA ALA A 84 -11.58 15.08 5.76
C ALA A 84 -12.52 15.33 4.56
N GLY A 85 -12.07 14.98 3.34
CA GLY A 85 -12.89 15.03 2.14
C GLY A 85 -14.14 14.14 2.23
N LEU A 86 -13.99 12.90 2.69
CA LEU A 86 -15.10 11.98 2.93
C LEU A 86 -16.07 12.53 3.99
N GLY A 87 -15.56 13.12 5.07
CA GLY A 87 -16.38 13.77 6.10
C GLY A 87 -17.21 14.96 5.59
N LEU A 88 -16.72 15.69 4.58
CA LEU A 88 -17.45 16.81 3.98
C LEU A 88 -18.46 16.38 2.91
N LEU A 89 -18.20 15.26 2.22
CA LEU A 89 -19.00 14.79 1.08
C LEU A 89 -20.05 13.74 1.47
N ALA A 90 -19.83 13.00 2.56
CA ALA A 90 -20.74 11.97 3.01
C ALA A 90 -21.83 12.55 3.93
N ALA A 91 -23.05 12.71 3.38
CA ALA A 91 -24.25 12.96 4.18
C ALA A 91 -24.82 11.68 4.84
N GLY A 92 -24.13 10.55 4.72
CA GLY A 92 -24.58 9.21 5.14
C GLY A 92 -23.62 8.50 6.11
N ASP A 93 -23.64 7.17 6.13
CA ASP A 93 -22.81 6.35 7.04
C ASP A 93 -21.32 6.43 6.69
N LEU A 94 -20.60 7.20 7.50
CA LEU A 94 -19.16 7.41 7.38
C LEU A 94 -18.37 6.11 7.46
N ASN A 95 -18.83 5.13 8.25
CA ASN A 95 -18.14 3.85 8.40
C ASN A 95 -18.12 3.08 7.09
N SER A 96 -19.27 2.96 6.42
CA SER A 96 -19.35 2.31 5.12
C SER A 96 -18.50 3.04 4.07
N GLY A 97 -18.49 4.38 4.09
CA GLY A 97 -17.64 5.18 3.23
C GLY A 97 -16.15 4.89 3.41
N PHE A 98 -15.66 4.89 4.65
CA PHE A 98 -14.26 4.56 4.96
C PHE A 98 -13.92 3.10 4.66
N GLN A 99 -14.83 2.18 4.98
CA GLN A 99 -14.66 0.76 4.73
C GLN A 99 -14.44 0.49 3.24
N VAL A 100 -15.32 1.01 2.38
CA VAL A 100 -15.23 0.76 0.92
C VAL A 100 -14.07 1.52 0.28
N SER A 101 -13.89 2.80 0.62
CA SER A 101 -12.89 3.66 -0.05
C SER A 101 -11.47 3.18 0.22
N VAL A 102 -11.10 2.91 1.47
CA VAL A 102 -9.75 2.47 1.82
C VAL A 102 -9.48 1.05 1.29
N THR A 103 -10.45 0.14 1.36
CA THR A 103 -10.33 -1.18 0.71
C THR A 103 -10.10 -1.05 -0.79
N ALA A 104 -10.82 -0.16 -1.49
CA ALA A 104 -10.60 0.10 -2.90
C ALA A 104 -9.19 0.67 -3.17
N CYS A 105 -8.71 1.61 -2.36
CA CYS A 105 -7.35 2.15 -2.45
C CYS A 105 -6.28 1.06 -2.27
N TYR A 106 -6.47 0.13 -1.34
CA TYR A 106 -5.56 -1.01 -1.15
C TYR A 106 -5.54 -1.94 -2.36
N VAL A 107 -6.72 -2.29 -2.90
CA VAL A 107 -6.81 -3.13 -4.11
C VAL A 107 -6.13 -2.44 -5.29
N LEU A 108 -6.43 -1.17 -5.54
CA LEU A 108 -5.82 -0.39 -6.61
C LEU A 108 -4.30 -0.30 -6.45
N SER A 109 -3.82 -0.05 -5.23
CA SER A 109 -2.39 -0.01 -4.94
C SER A 109 -1.72 -1.36 -5.23
N GLY A 110 -2.35 -2.46 -4.81
CA GLY A 110 -1.90 -3.81 -5.10
C GLY A 110 -1.77 -4.07 -6.61
N LEU A 111 -2.79 -3.69 -7.39
CA LEU A 111 -2.77 -3.79 -8.85
C LEU A 111 -1.66 -2.93 -9.48
N CYS A 112 -1.49 -1.69 -9.03
CA CYS A 112 -0.40 -0.83 -9.48
C CYS A 112 0.98 -1.44 -9.23
N PHE A 113 1.18 -2.07 -8.06
CA PHE A 113 2.44 -2.75 -7.76
C PHE A 113 2.67 -4.02 -8.59
N LEU A 114 1.61 -4.77 -8.93
CA LEU A 114 1.71 -5.89 -9.88
C LEU A 114 2.13 -5.41 -11.27
N VAL A 115 1.51 -4.33 -11.77
CA VAL A 115 1.88 -3.72 -13.05
C VAL A 115 3.33 -3.20 -13.02
N ALA A 116 3.74 -2.59 -11.91
CA ALA A 116 5.13 -2.15 -11.73
C ALA A 116 6.09 -3.34 -11.73
N ALA A 117 5.77 -4.44 -11.05
CA ALA A 117 6.60 -5.65 -11.01
C ALA A 117 6.83 -6.25 -12.40
N ASP A 118 5.84 -6.19 -13.29
CA ASP A 118 5.98 -6.65 -14.68
C ASP A 118 6.81 -5.72 -15.57
N SER A 119 6.99 -4.47 -15.15
CA SER A 119 7.88 -3.51 -15.83
C SER A 119 9.36 -3.74 -15.51
N PHE A 120 9.67 -4.50 -14.44
CA PHE A 120 11.05 -4.86 -14.10
C PHE A 120 11.48 -6.16 -14.79
N PRO A 121 12.74 -6.24 -15.28
CA PRO A 121 13.28 -7.47 -15.85
C PRO A 121 13.13 -8.64 -14.88
N LYS A 122 12.83 -9.84 -15.40
CA LYS A 122 12.87 -11.06 -14.58
C LYS A 122 14.30 -11.25 -14.09
N ASP A 123 14.47 -11.44 -12.78
CA ASP A 123 15.76 -11.73 -12.17
C ASP A 123 16.43 -12.87 -12.94
N GLN A 124 17.56 -12.57 -13.61
CA GLN A 124 18.39 -13.62 -14.18
C GLN A 124 19.07 -14.35 -13.01
N PRO A 125 19.07 -15.70 -12.99
CA PRO A 125 19.81 -16.44 -11.97
C PRO A 125 21.28 -16.03 -12.04
N LEU A 126 21.86 -15.74 -10.87
CA LEU A 126 23.29 -15.40 -10.75
C LEU A 126 24.12 -16.47 -11.47
N PRO A 127 25.17 -16.08 -12.22
CA PRO A 127 26.09 -17.05 -12.80
C PRO A 127 26.58 -17.96 -11.68
N ARG A 128 26.46 -19.28 -11.87
CA ARG A 128 27.12 -20.23 -10.97
C ARG A 128 28.62 -20.01 -11.17
N GLU A 129 29.30 -19.51 -10.15
CA GLU A 129 30.76 -19.47 -10.18
C GLU A 129 31.28 -20.90 -10.32
N PRO A 130 32.27 -21.14 -11.21
CA PRO A 130 32.80 -22.47 -11.50
C PRO A 130 33.58 -23.09 -10.33
#